data_AF-A0A1B0CHV0-F1
#
_entry.id   AF-A0A1B0CHV0-F1
#
_cell.length_a   1.000
_cell.length_b   1.000
_cell.length_c   1.000
_cell.angle_alpha   90.00
_cell.angle_beta   90.00
_cell.angle_gamma   90.00
#
_symmetry.space_group_name_H-M   'P 1'
#
loop_
_entity.id
_entity.type
_entity.pdbx_description
1 polymer ?
#
loop_
_entity_poly.entity_id
_entity_poly.type
_entity_poly.pdbx_seq_one_letter_code
_entity_poly.pdbx_strand_id
1 'polypeptide(L)'
;MPLICENIPKGDLVRKAEYLGISDFIRIRHTRRPNVPVADKWCLRSYFLPARYRQSVQTIENYHVRPDDVWVVTFPKCGTTWTQEMVWQICNDLDFEKGKALTLNMRFPYLELGTIVHEKFNMDFLPIVEKIPSPRFIKSHLPAPLLPKEIWSVKPKIIYVARNAKDTAISFYHHYRNLQQYRGSFSDFMDIFLNDATIYAPYDSHIIDFWNMRNEENILFITYEEMKKDHPNVIRRVADFLGKSLTDEQVETLADHLTFDKMSKNESVNFEEERKTFDKMFNMKHDQKDNDYNFIRKGKVGSYREEMTPEMIERFDAWIQERMEKYQVDPELLEVFIPTKEVNGANGV
;
A
#
# COMPACT_ATOMS: atom_id res chain seq x y z
N MET A 1 -7.80 -1.84 -22.43
CA MET A 1 -8.11 -0.44 -22.83
C MET A 1 -6.86 0.14 -23.47
N PRO A 2 -6.94 1.11 -24.41
CA PRO A 2 -5.73 1.63 -25.03
C PRO A 2 -4.85 2.32 -23.97
N LEU A 3 -3.62 1.83 -23.85
CA LEU A 3 -2.68 2.18 -22.79
C LEU A 3 -1.34 2.56 -23.41
N ILE A 4 -0.70 3.57 -22.83
CA ILE A 4 0.64 4.03 -23.22
C ILE A 4 1.62 3.63 -22.11
N CYS A 5 2.73 3.01 -22.53
CA CYS A 5 3.90 2.73 -21.69
C CYS A 5 5.12 3.45 -22.25
N GLU A 6 5.43 4.63 -21.73
CA GLU A 6 6.60 5.42 -22.14
C GLU A 6 7.81 5.04 -21.29
N ASN A 7 8.95 4.77 -21.92
CA ASN A 7 10.21 4.58 -21.18
C ASN A 7 10.64 5.91 -20.57
N ILE A 8 11.12 5.86 -19.34
CA ILE A 8 11.70 7.04 -18.70
C ILE A 8 13.18 7.15 -19.13
N PRO A 9 13.61 8.27 -19.72
CA PRO A 9 15.00 8.45 -20.12
C PRO A 9 15.95 8.25 -18.92
N LYS A 10 17.10 7.63 -19.18
CA LYS A 10 18.17 7.54 -18.18
C LYS A 10 18.60 8.96 -17.80
N GLY A 11 18.85 9.17 -16.51
CA GLY A 11 19.19 10.48 -15.95
C GLY A 11 19.26 10.41 -14.43
N ASP A 12 19.45 11.56 -13.80
CA ASP A 12 19.64 11.64 -12.34
C ASP A 12 18.46 11.07 -11.54
N LEU A 13 17.23 11.39 -11.95
CA LEU A 13 16.01 10.89 -11.32
C LEU A 13 15.92 9.36 -11.35
N VAL A 14 16.20 8.76 -12.52
CA VAL A 14 16.18 7.29 -12.70
C VAL A 14 17.28 6.63 -11.87
N ARG A 15 18.50 7.19 -11.90
CA ARG A 15 19.63 6.71 -11.09
C ARG A 15 19.31 6.73 -9.60
N LYS A 16 18.62 7.78 -9.14
CA LYS A 16 18.16 7.90 -7.74
C LYS A 16 16.98 6.99 -7.42
N ALA A 17 16.24 6.47 -8.40
CA ALA A 17 15.11 5.57 -8.18
C ALA A 17 15.49 4.08 -8.20
N GLU A 18 16.74 3.75 -8.53
CA GLU A 18 17.20 2.37 -8.66
C GLU A 18 17.08 1.58 -7.36
N TYR A 19 16.53 0.37 -7.45
CA TYR A 19 16.39 -0.55 -6.32
C TYR A 19 16.44 -2.00 -6.84
N LEU A 20 16.97 -2.93 -6.06
CA LEU A 20 16.97 -4.37 -6.36
C LEU A 20 17.54 -4.72 -7.76
N GLY A 21 18.49 -3.91 -8.25
CA GLY A 21 19.06 -4.02 -9.60
C GLY A 21 18.14 -3.57 -10.74
N ILE A 22 16.96 -3.04 -10.44
CA ILE A 22 16.05 -2.43 -11.41
C ILE A 22 16.52 -1.00 -11.68
N SER A 23 16.84 -0.73 -12.95
CA SER A 23 17.23 0.61 -13.43
C SER A 23 16.38 1.11 -14.59
N ASP A 24 15.45 0.31 -15.10
CA ASP A 24 14.56 0.65 -16.21
C ASP A 24 13.13 0.82 -15.71
N PHE A 25 12.57 2.00 -15.97
CA PHE A 25 11.24 2.39 -15.51
C PHE A 25 10.40 2.91 -16.67
N ILE A 26 9.09 2.84 -16.50
CA ILE A 26 8.08 3.33 -17.42
C ILE A 26 7.13 4.30 -16.72
N ARG A 27 6.59 5.24 -17.50
CA ARG A 27 5.34 5.93 -17.19
C ARG A 27 4.21 5.21 -17.91
N ILE A 28 3.23 4.74 -17.15
CA ILE A 28 2.09 4.01 -17.67
C ILE A 28 0.78 4.77 -17.44
N ARG A 29 -0.06 4.90 -18.47
CA ARG A 29 -1.40 5.49 -18.34
C ARG A 29 -2.37 4.93 -19.38
N HIS A 30 -3.64 4.88 -19.00
CA HIS A 30 -4.71 4.74 -20.00
C HIS A 30 -4.93 6.06 -20.74
N THR A 31 -5.19 5.95 -22.04
CA THR A 31 -5.47 7.13 -22.90
C THR A 31 -6.94 7.54 -22.87
N ARG A 32 -7.80 6.66 -22.37
CA ARG A 32 -9.25 6.86 -22.23
C ARG A 32 -9.71 6.17 -20.96
N ARG A 33 -10.73 6.74 -20.30
CA ARG A 33 -11.43 6.06 -19.21
C ARG A 33 -12.08 4.77 -19.73
N PRO A 34 -12.13 3.70 -18.93
CA PRO A 34 -13.02 2.59 -19.22
C PRO A 34 -14.46 3.07 -19.23
N ASN A 35 -15.33 2.35 -19.93
CA ASN A 35 -16.77 2.59 -19.87
C ASN A 35 -17.36 2.00 -18.58
N VAL A 36 -16.93 2.52 -17.43
CA VAL A 36 -17.45 2.19 -16.10
C VAL A 36 -17.71 3.50 -15.35
N PRO A 37 -18.89 3.71 -14.73
CA PRO A 37 -19.25 5.01 -14.14
C PRO A 37 -18.23 5.52 -13.11
N VAL A 38 -17.65 4.61 -12.34
CA VAL A 38 -16.68 4.96 -11.30
C VAL A 38 -15.39 5.57 -11.88
N ALA A 39 -15.09 5.29 -13.15
CA ALA A 39 -13.88 5.80 -13.76
C ALA A 39 -13.90 7.30 -13.99
N ASP A 40 -15.07 7.96 -14.06
CA ASP A 40 -15.14 9.43 -14.20
C ASP A 40 -14.53 10.16 -13.00
N LYS A 41 -14.39 9.46 -11.87
CA LYS A 41 -13.82 9.97 -10.62
C LYS A 41 -12.29 9.97 -10.57
N TRP A 42 -11.61 9.35 -11.55
CA TRP A 42 -10.14 9.23 -11.53
C TRP A 42 -9.41 10.47 -12.04
N CYS A 43 -8.19 10.71 -11.59
CA CYS A 43 -7.30 11.77 -12.07
C CYS A 43 -6.62 11.45 -13.42
N LEU A 44 -6.62 10.18 -13.87
CA LEU A 44 -5.96 9.69 -15.11
C LEU A 44 -4.49 10.10 -15.25
N ARG A 45 -3.73 9.89 -14.18
CA ARG A 45 -2.29 10.20 -14.17
C ARG A 45 -1.48 9.08 -14.81
N SER A 46 -0.22 9.40 -15.11
CA SER A 46 0.77 8.40 -15.49
C SER A 46 1.53 7.89 -14.29
N TYR A 47 1.54 6.58 -14.09
CA TYR A 47 2.15 5.95 -12.93
C TYR A 47 3.58 5.46 -13.22
N PHE A 48 4.45 5.57 -12.22
CA PHE A 48 5.85 5.14 -12.29
C PHE A 48 5.96 3.67 -11.86
N LEU A 49 6.41 2.81 -12.78
CA LEU A 49 6.58 1.38 -12.53
C LEU A 49 7.87 0.87 -13.17
N PRO A 50 8.43 -0.25 -12.70
CA PRO A 50 9.50 -0.95 -13.42
C PRO A 50 9.06 -1.32 -14.84
N ALA A 51 9.99 -1.25 -15.80
CA ALA A 51 9.70 -1.55 -17.21
C ALA A 51 9.15 -2.98 -17.41
N ARG A 52 9.53 -3.91 -16.52
CA ARG A 52 8.99 -5.28 -16.48
C ARG A 52 7.47 -5.33 -16.38
N TYR A 53 6.83 -4.37 -15.73
CA TYR A 53 5.37 -4.31 -15.61
C TYR A 53 4.66 -4.41 -16.98
N ARG A 54 5.26 -3.87 -18.05
CA ARG A 54 4.74 -3.94 -19.42
C ARG A 54 4.39 -5.38 -19.86
N GLN A 55 5.15 -6.37 -19.40
CA GLN A 55 4.95 -7.78 -19.75
C GLN A 55 3.69 -8.37 -19.11
N SER A 56 3.25 -7.82 -17.97
CA SER A 56 2.14 -8.35 -17.17
C SER A 56 0.88 -7.47 -17.23
N VAL A 57 0.94 -6.28 -17.85
CA VAL A 57 -0.20 -5.36 -17.97
C VAL A 57 -1.46 -6.08 -18.43
N GLN A 58 -1.38 -6.83 -19.53
CA GLN A 58 -2.56 -7.49 -20.10
C GLN A 58 -3.10 -8.60 -19.20
N THR A 59 -2.21 -9.36 -18.56
CA THR A 59 -2.58 -10.42 -17.62
C THR A 59 -3.27 -9.85 -16.38
N ILE A 60 -2.74 -8.76 -15.82
CA ILE A 60 -3.34 -8.07 -14.67
C ILE A 60 -4.67 -7.41 -15.07
N GLU A 61 -4.71 -6.71 -16.20
CA GLU A 61 -5.90 -6.00 -16.69
C GLU A 61 -7.06 -6.97 -16.95
N ASN A 62 -6.75 -8.22 -17.36
CA ASN A 62 -7.73 -9.28 -17.63
C ASN A 62 -7.83 -10.33 -16.51
N TYR A 63 -7.23 -10.06 -15.34
CA TYR A 63 -7.33 -10.96 -14.20
C TYR A 63 -8.79 -11.15 -13.79
N HIS A 64 -9.21 -12.40 -13.61
CA HIS A 64 -10.59 -12.74 -13.31
C HIS A 64 -10.93 -12.41 -11.85
N VAL A 65 -11.88 -11.50 -11.66
CA VAL A 65 -12.35 -11.06 -10.33
C VAL A 65 -13.61 -11.81 -9.95
N ARG A 66 -13.67 -12.29 -8.70
CA ARG A 66 -14.84 -13.01 -8.17
C ARG A 66 -15.66 -12.09 -7.26
N PRO A 67 -17.00 -12.26 -7.21
CA PRO A 67 -17.86 -11.40 -6.38
C PRO A 67 -17.54 -11.46 -4.88
N ASP A 68 -16.98 -12.58 -4.41
CA ASP A 68 -16.61 -12.82 -3.01
C ASP A 68 -15.13 -12.59 -2.71
N ASP A 69 -14.39 -11.98 -3.64
CA ASP A 69 -13.06 -11.48 -3.34
C ASP A 69 -13.13 -10.33 -2.32
N VAL A 70 -12.11 -10.26 -1.47
CA VAL A 70 -11.88 -9.11 -0.59
C VAL A 70 -10.50 -8.53 -0.88
N TRP A 71 -10.47 -7.28 -1.27
CA TRP A 71 -9.25 -6.58 -1.67
C TRP A 71 -8.81 -5.61 -0.59
N VAL A 72 -7.52 -5.64 -0.25
CA VAL A 72 -6.87 -4.57 0.51
C VAL A 72 -5.92 -3.84 -0.42
N VAL A 73 -6.29 -2.61 -0.77
CA VAL A 73 -5.55 -1.77 -1.71
C VAL A 73 -4.99 -0.56 -0.99
N THR A 74 -3.71 -0.24 -1.22
CA THR A 74 -3.05 0.88 -0.53
C THR A 74 -1.91 1.40 -1.39
N PHE A 75 -1.57 2.69 -1.30
CA PHE A 75 -0.20 3.07 -1.65
C PHE A 75 0.75 2.36 -0.65
N PRO A 76 1.95 1.91 -1.07
CA PRO A 76 2.86 1.21 -0.15
C PRO A 76 3.06 1.95 1.17
N LYS A 77 3.09 1.19 2.26
CA LYS A 77 3.38 1.67 3.63
C LYS A 77 2.28 2.52 4.30
N CYS A 78 1.06 2.47 3.77
CA CYS A 78 -0.11 3.12 4.38
C CYS A 78 -0.87 2.25 5.40
N GLY A 79 -0.35 1.10 5.83
CA GLY A 79 -1.01 0.25 6.85
C GLY A 79 -1.53 -1.11 6.35
N THR A 80 -1.13 -1.53 5.16
CA THR A 80 -1.63 -2.73 4.46
C THR A 80 -1.61 -3.97 5.34
N THR A 81 -0.47 -4.31 5.95
CA THR A 81 -0.30 -5.51 6.79
C THR A 81 -1.26 -5.51 7.98
N TRP A 82 -1.48 -4.35 8.59
CA TRP A 82 -2.37 -4.20 9.74
C TRP A 82 -3.82 -4.48 9.33
N THR A 83 -4.24 -3.91 8.21
CA THR A 83 -5.57 -4.10 7.63
C THR A 83 -5.78 -5.51 7.09
N GLN A 84 -4.78 -6.11 6.45
CA GLN A 84 -4.85 -7.49 5.97
C GLN A 84 -5.09 -8.46 7.13
N GLU A 85 -4.37 -8.32 8.25
CA GLU A 85 -4.59 -9.15 9.44
C GLU A 85 -5.99 -8.93 10.02
N MET A 86 -6.41 -7.67 10.19
CA MET A 86 -7.75 -7.32 10.66
C MET A 86 -8.85 -7.98 9.81
N VAL A 87 -8.81 -7.77 8.49
CA VAL A 87 -9.79 -8.31 7.55
C VAL A 87 -9.78 -9.83 7.57
N TRP A 88 -8.60 -10.46 7.59
CA TRP A 88 -8.49 -11.91 7.61
C TRP A 88 -9.16 -12.50 8.85
N GLN A 89 -8.86 -11.94 10.03
CA GLN A 89 -9.41 -12.42 11.30
C GLN A 89 -10.93 -12.22 11.35
N ILE A 90 -11.44 -11.06 10.92
CA ILE A 90 -12.89 -10.80 10.84
C ILE A 90 -13.59 -11.80 9.93
N CYS A 91 -13.03 -12.09 8.76
CA CYS A 91 -13.65 -13.01 7.80
C CYS A 91 -13.55 -14.49 8.20
N ASN A 92 -12.61 -14.84 9.09
CA ASN A 92 -12.40 -16.19 9.62
C ASN A 92 -12.84 -16.32 11.09
N ASP A 93 -13.82 -15.51 11.49
CA ASP A 93 -14.51 -15.62 12.79
C ASP A 93 -13.56 -15.59 14.00
N LEU A 94 -12.48 -14.81 13.89
CA LEU A 94 -11.41 -14.65 14.88
C LEU A 94 -10.67 -15.95 15.23
N ASP A 95 -10.55 -16.87 14.26
CA ASP A 95 -9.69 -18.05 14.38
C ASP A 95 -8.20 -17.68 14.29
N PHE A 96 -7.67 -17.17 15.40
CA PHE A 96 -6.28 -16.73 15.49
C PHE A 96 -5.26 -17.86 15.25
N GLU A 97 -5.61 -19.11 15.57
CA GLU A 97 -4.73 -20.27 15.34
C GLU A 97 -4.62 -20.59 13.86
N LYS A 98 -5.74 -20.56 13.12
CA LYS A 98 -5.71 -20.64 11.65
C LYS A 98 -4.91 -19.47 11.04
N GLY A 99 -4.99 -18.27 11.64
CA GLY A 99 -4.22 -17.10 11.21
C GLY A 99 -2.71 -17.26 11.39
N LYS A 100 -2.28 -17.94 12.46
CA LYS A 100 -0.88 -18.27 12.73
C LYS A 100 -0.34 -19.38 11.84
N ALA A 101 -1.19 -20.29 11.38
CA ALA A 101 -0.79 -21.46 10.60
C ALA A 101 -0.20 -21.13 9.21
N LEU A 102 -0.49 -19.95 8.67
CA LEU A 102 -0.03 -19.50 7.36
C LEU A 102 0.51 -18.07 7.42
N THR A 103 1.60 -17.80 6.69
CA THR A 103 2.12 -16.43 6.61
C THR A 103 1.13 -15.52 5.88
N LEU A 104 1.21 -14.22 6.15
CA LEU A 104 0.30 -13.24 5.59
C LEU A 104 0.32 -13.20 4.06
N ASN A 105 1.46 -13.49 3.41
CA ASN A 105 1.54 -13.55 1.95
C ASN A 105 0.78 -14.76 1.36
N MET A 106 0.63 -15.85 2.11
CA MET A 106 -0.19 -16.99 1.69
C MET A 106 -1.68 -16.70 1.92
N ARG A 107 -2.01 -15.98 3.00
CA ARG A 107 -3.38 -15.59 3.32
C ARG A 107 -3.89 -14.46 2.42
N PHE A 108 -3.01 -13.53 2.07
CA PHE A 108 -3.23 -12.39 1.18
C PHE A 108 -2.11 -12.34 0.12
N PRO A 109 -2.22 -13.13 -0.96
CA PRO A 109 -1.32 -13.01 -2.10
C PRO A 109 -1.25 -11.56 -2.61
N TYR A 110 -0.03 -11.14 -2.93
CA TYR A 110 0.27 -9.83 -3.50
C TYR A 110 0.25 -9.92 -5.03
N LEU A 111 -0.86 -9.48 -5.64
CA LEU A 111 -1.23 -9.74 -7.03
C LEU A 111 -0.09 -9.44 -8.02
N GLU A 112 0.49 -8.25 -7.95
CA GLU A 112 1.46 -7.76 -8.91
C GLU A 112 2.94 -7.86 -8.45
N LEU A 113 3.24 -8.60 -7.38
CA LEU A 113 4.60 -8.67 -6.80
C LEU A 113 5.68 -9.02 -7.84
N GLY A 114 5.37 -9.94 -8.76
CA GLY A 114 6.29 -10.37 -9.82
C GLY A 114 6.71 -9.30 -10.81
N THR A 115 5.97 -8.20 -10.86
CA THR A 115 6.20 -7.09 -11.78
C THR A 115 7.13 -6.03 -11.21
N ILE A 116 7.30 -6.01 -9.87
CA ILE A 116 8.10 -5.02 -9.15
C ILE A 116 9.44 -5.56 -8.63
N VAL A 117 9.75 -6.82 -8.93
CA VAL A 117 11.04 -7.47 -8.64
C VAL A 117 11.80 -7.74 -9.93
N HIS A 118 13.13 -7.82 -9.84
CA HIS A 118 13.98 -8.09 -11.00
C HIS A 118 13.66 -9.46 -11.63
N GLU A 119 13.70 -9.55 -12.95
CA GLU A 119 13.27 -10.74 -13.72
C GLU A 119 13.97 -12.04 -13.33
N LYS A 120 15.25 -11.95 -12.99
CA LYS A 120 16.08 -13.06 -12.50
C LYS A 120 15.49 -13.85 -11.32
N PHE A 121 14.53 -13.27 -10.60
CA PHE A 121 13.90 -13.91 -9.44
C PHE A 121 12.67 -14.74 -9.80
N ASN A 122 12.17 -14.67 -11.04
CA ASN A 122 11.08 -15.49 -11.57
C ASN A 122 9.86 -15.64 -10.63
N MET A 123 9.43 -14.53 -10.03
CA MET A 123 8.34 -14.54 -9.04
C MET A 123 6.98 -14.25 -9.68
N ASP A 124 6.43 -15.15 -10.50
CA ASP A 124 5.08 -14.94 -11.05
C ASP A 124 3.99 -15.50 -10.12
N PHE A 125 3.30 -14.61 -9.41
CA PHE A 125 2.26 -14.97 -8.47
C PHE A 125 0.86 -15.02 -9.09
N LEU A 126 0.64 -14.41 -10.25
CA LEU A 126 -0.70 -14.31 -10.86
C LEU A 126 -1.36 -15.69 -11.05
N PRO A 127 -0.68 -16.72 -11.60
CA PRO A 127 -1.26 -18.05 -11.76
C PRO A 127 -1.52 -18.77 -10.43
N ILE A 128 -0.83 -18.37 -9.36
CA ILE A 128 -1.03 -18.93 -8.02
C ILE A 128 -2.30 -18.34 -7.42
N VAL A 129 -2.49 -17.02 -7.52
CA VAL A 129 -3.68 -16.33 -6.98
C VAL A 129 -4.98 -16.86 -7.62
N GLU A 130 -4.95 -17.14 -8.93
CA GLU A 130 -6.11 -17.68 -9.65
C GLU A 130 -6.58 -19.05 -9.12
N LYS A 131 -5.67 -19.87 -8.59
CA LYS A 131 -5.96 -21.22 -8.11
C LYS A 131 -6.47 -21.25 -6.66
N ILE A 132 -6.41 -20.13 -5.94
CA ILE A 132 -6.86 -20.07 -4.55
C ILE A 132 -8.39 -20.22 -4.52
N PRO A 133 -8.95 -21.13 -3.69
CA PRO A 133 -10.39 -21.25 -3.50
C PRO A 133 -11.01 -19.94 -2.99
N SER A 134 -12.28 -19.72 -3.34
CA SER A 134 -13.04 -18.60 -2.80
C SER A 134 -13.41 -18.81 -1.32
N PRO A 135 -13.57 -17.72 -0.52
CA PRO A 135 -13.28 -16.34 -0.89
C PRO A 135 -11.75 -16.07 -0.95
N ARG A 136 -11.31 -15.26 -1.91
CA ARG A 136 -9.89 -14.85 -2.00
C ARG A 136 -9.68 -13.53 -1.28
N PHE A 137 -8.59 -13.44 -0.54
CA PHE A 137 -8.14 -12.19 0.05
C PHE A 137 -6.93 -11.70 -0.73
N ILE A 138 -7.00 -10.52 -1.32
CA ILE A 138 -6.01 -10.06 -2.30
C ILE A 138 -5.40 -8.75 -1.84
N LYS A 139 -4.08 -8.68 -1.85
CA LYS A 139 -3.32 -7.46 -1.62
C LYS A 139 -2.95 -6.85 -2.98
N SER A 140 -3.12 -5.53 -3.11
CA SER A 140 -2.54 -4.77 -4.22
C SER A 140 -2.08 -3.39 -3.80
N HIS A 141 -1.07 -2.89 -4.51
CA HIS A 141 -0.57 -1.52 -4.48
C HIS A 141 -0.79 -0.82 -5.82
N LEU A 142 -1.58 -1.40 -6.73
CA LEU A 142 -1.91 -0.77 -8.00
C LEU A 142 -2.89 0.39 -7.78
N PRO A 143 -2.68 1.52 -8.48
CA PRO A 143 -3.65 2.60 -8.52
C PRO A 143 -4.91 2.16 -9.26
N ALA A 144 -6.04 2.83 -9.00
CA ALA A 144 -7.35 2.44 -9.53
C ALA A 144 -7.35 2.18 -11.06
N PRO A 145 -6.73 3.03 -11.91
CA PRO A 145 -6.74 2.77 -13.35
C PRO A 145 -5.97 1.52 -13.79
N LEU A 146 -5.09 0.95 -12.95
CA LEU A 146 -4.27 -0.21 -13.30
C LEU A 146 -4.73 -1.50 -12.62
N LEU A 147 -5.77 -1.46 -11.79
CA LEU A 147 -6.40 -2.66 -11.23
C LEU A 147 -7.13 -3.47 -12.34
N PRO A 148 -7.43 -4.77 -12.11
CA PRO A 148 -8.16 -5.59 -13.07
C PRO A 148 -9.47 -4.93 -13.51
N LYS A 149 -9.79 -4.94 -14.81
CA LYS A 149 -11.01 -4.27 -15.32
C LYS A 149 -12.28 -4.74 -14.63
N GLU A 150 -12.38 -6.05 -14.41
CA GLU A 150 -13.55 -6.69 -13.82
C GLU A 150 -13.82 -6.18 -12.40
N ILE A 151 -12.82 -5.64 -11.69
CA ILE A 151 -13.03 -5.12 -10.33
C ILE A 151 -14.10 -4.02 -10.27
N TRP A 152 -14.24 -3.25 -11.35
CA TRP A 152 -15.18 -2.12 -11.42
C TRP A 152 -16.59 -2.55 -11.83
N SER A 153 -16.75 -3.70 -12.47
CA SER A 153 -18.05 -4.25 -12.87
C SER A 153 -18.57 -5.33 -11.91
N VAL A 154 -17.68 -6.18 -11.40
CA VAL A 154 -17.99 -7.22 -10.41
C VAL A 154 -18.21 -6.62 -9.03
N LYS A 155 -17.54 -5.49 -8.74
CA LYS A 155 -17.64 -4.76 -7.46
C LYS A 155 -17.40 -5.64 -6.21
N PRO A 156 -16.26 -6.36 -6.12
CA PRO A 156 -15.89 -7.02 -4.87
C PRO A 156 -15.66 -5.98 -3.77
N LYS A 157 -15.59 -6.43 -2.51
CA LYS A 157 -15.27 -5.53 -1.40
C LYS A 157 -13.83 -5.07 -1.49
N ILE A 158 -13.60 -3.76 -1.45
CA ILE A 158 -12.28 -3.12 -1.46
C ILE A 158 -12.14 -2.27 -0.19
N ILE A 159 -11.15 -2.59 0.64
CA ILE A 159 -10.72 -1.73 1.73
C ILE A 159 -9.49 -0.95 1.25
N TYR A 160 -9.63 0.37 1.18
CA TYR A 160 -8.54 1.27 0.86
C TYR A 160 -8.01 1.97 2.11
N VAL A 161 -6.69 2.01 2.27
CA VAL A 161 -6.04 2.69 3.40
C VAL A 161 -5.14 3.81 2.91
N ALA A 162 -5.45 5.04 3.34
CA ALA A 162 -4.57 6.19 3.20
C ALA A 162 -3.78 6.43 4.49
N ARG A 163 -2.69 7.18 4.38
CA ARG A 163 -1.83 7.59 5.49
C ARG A 163 -1.16 8.89 5.16
N ASN A 164 -0.83 9.73 6.13
CA ASN A 164 -0.03 10.93 5.95
C ASN A 164 1.19 10.73 5.02
N ALA A 165 1.41 11.65 4.07
CA ALA A 165 2.44 11.50 3.04
C ALA A 165 3.87 11.48 3.60
N LYS A 166 4.13 12.27 4.65
CA LYS A 166 5.47 12.39 5.27
C LYS A 166 5.85 11.10 5.99
N ASP A 167 4.94 10.56 6.81
CA ASP A 167 5.15 9.26 7.47
C ASP A 167 5.23 8.11 6.45
N THR A 168 4.44 8.19 5.37
CA THR A 168 4.49 7.22 4.26
C THR A 168 5.86 7.23 3.59
N ALA A 169 6.37 8.40 3.20
CA ALA A 169 7.66 8.54 2.52
C ALA A 169 8.81 7.96 3.34
N ILE A 170 8.85 8.23 4.64
CA ILE A 170 9.89 7.71 5.55
C ILE A 170 9.77 6.19 5.71
N SER A 171 8.55 5.71 5.95
CA SER A 171 8.33 4.28 6.05
C SER A 171 8.70 3.56 4.76
N PHE A 172 8.56 4.23 3.61
CA PHE A 172 8.89 3.70 2.31
C PHE A 172 10.38 3.71 2.03
N TYR A 173 11.10 4.75 2.43
CA TYR A 173 12.56 4.80 2.40
C TYR A 173 13.17 3.62 3.16
N HIS A 174 12.76 3.39 4.41
CA HIS A 174 13.28 2.26 5.19
C HIS A 174 12.91 0.91 4.58
N HIS A 175 11.72 0.78 3.97
CA HIS A 175 11.36 -0.42 3.23
C HIS A 175 12.29 -0.64 2.03
N TYR A 176 12.55 0.41 1.25
CA TYR A 176 13.45 0.39 0.10
C TYR A 176 14.88 -0.01 0.52
N ARG A 177 15.41 0.65 1.56
CA ARG A 177 16.75 0.41 2.10
C ARG A 177 16.94 -1.05 2.53
N ASN A 178 15.97 -1.59 3.26
CA ASN A 178 16.13 -2.84 3.99
C ASN A 178 15.56 -4.08 3.28
N LEU A 179 14.64 -3.92 2.33
CA LEU A 179 14.03 -5.03 1.59
C LEU A 179 14.25 -4.95 0.07
N GLN A 180 14.66 -3.80 -0.46
CA GLN A 180 14.79 -3.59 -1.90
C GLN A 180 16.18 -3.11 -2.33
N GLN A 181 17.20 -3.25 -1.48
CA GLN A 181 18.59 -2.87 -1.78
C GLN A 181 18.78 -1.41 -2.22
N TYR A 182 17.92 -0.49 -1.80
CA TYR A 182 18.11 0.91 -2.11
C TYR A 182 19.38 1.47 -1.44
N ARG A 183 20.19 2.21 -2.19
CA ARG A 183 21.49 2.75 -1.71
C ARG A 183 21.63 4.26 -1.80
N GLY A 184 20.63 4.96 -2.33
CA GLY A 184 20.60 6.42 -2.28
C GLY A 184 20.47 6.95 -0.85
N SER A 185 20.72 8.24 -0.69
CA SER A 185 20.55 8.91 0.61
C SER A 185 19.07 9.04 0.98
N PHE A 186 18.79 9.35 2.26
CA PHE A 186 17.45 9.71 2.71
C PHE A 186 16.91 10.92 1.92
N SER A 187 17.74 11.95 1.72
CA SER A 187 17.37 13.12 0.93
C SER A 187 17.05 12.77 -0.53
N ASP A 188 17.87 11.92 -1.16
CA ASP A 188 17.60 11.47 -2.54
C ASP A 188 16.25 10.75 -2.63
N PHE A 189 15.92 9.94 -1.61
CA PHE A 189 14.64 9.24 -1.59
C PHE A 189 13.45 10.20 -1.44
N MET A 190 13.57 11.21 -0.57
CA MET A 190 12.55 12.25 -0.43
C MET A 190 12.37 13.01 -1.75
N ASP A 191 13.47 13.31 -2.45
CA ASP A 191 13.42 13.99 -3.74
C ASP A 191 12.71 13.14 -4.81
N ILE A 192 13.02 11.84 -4.95
CA ILE A 192 12.30 10.99 -5.91
C ILE A 192 10.83 10.81 -5.53
N PHE A 193 10.48 10.81 -4.24
CA PHE A 193 9.09 10.72 -3.79
C PHE A 193 8.29 11.94 -4.25
N LEU A 194 8.79 13.15 -4.00
CA LEU A 194 8.16 14.41 -4.41
C LEU A 194 8.08 14.58 -5.94
N ASN A 195 9.00 13.94 -6.68
CA ASN A 195 9.04 13.94 -8.14
C ASN A 195 8.28 12.76 -8.79
N ASP A 196 7.38 12.12 -8.05
CA ASP A 196 6.55 11.00 -8.51
C ASP A 196 7.38 9.82 -9.09
N ALA A 197 8.56 9.54 -8.55
CA ALA A 197 9.54 8.57 -9.06
C ALA A 197 9.83 7.41 -8.10
N THR A 198 8.87 7.08 -7.23
CA THR A 198 8.82 5.81 -6.50
C THR A 198 7.80 4.87 -7.17
N ILE A 199 7.87 3.56 -6.91
CA ILE A 199 6.89 2.64 -7.51
C ILE A 199 5.46 3.02 -7.10
N TYR A 200 4.53 2.92 -8.06
CA TYR A 200 3.12 3.28 -7.95
C TYR A 200 2.82 4.78 -7.82
N ALA A 201 3.83 5.65 -7.78
CA ALA A 201 3.64 7.10 -7.79
C ALA A 201 2.94 7.55 -9.08
N PRO A 202 2.12 8.63 -9.09
CA PRO A 202 2.02 9.66 -8.05
C PRO A 202 1.19 9.25 -6.83
N TYR A 203 1.74 9.50 -5.63
CA TYR A 203 1.13 9.15 -4.34
C TYR A 203 -0.25 9.82 -4.14
N ASP A 204 -0.34 11.10 -4.48
CA ASP A 204 -1.55 11.92 -4.36
C ASP A 204 -2.70 11.34 -5.19
N SER A 205 -2.47 11.12 -6.48
CA SER A 205 -3.50 10.60 -7.39
C SER A 205 -3.95 9.19 -7.03
N HIS A 206 -3.04 8.38 -6.49
CA HIS A 206 -3.37 7.04 -6.00
C HIS A 206 -4.43 7.11 -4.90
N ILE A 207 -4.37 8.11 -4.01
CA ILE A 207 -5.33 8.26 -2.90
C ILE A 207 -6.58 9.03 -3.33
N ILE A 208 -6.41 10.10 -4.12
CA ILE A 208 -7.52 10.94 -4.60
C ILE A 208 -8.54 10.10 -5.38
N ASP A 209 -8.07 9.19 -6.24
CA ASP A 209 -8.96 8.30 -7.00
C ASP A 209 -9.87 7.51 -6.06
N PHE A 210 -9.31 6.85 -5.04
CA PHE A 210 -10.10 6.08 -4.07
C PHE A 210 -10.96 6.96 -3.15
N TRP A 211 -10.49 8.15 -2.80
CA TRP A 211 -11.28 9.11 -2.03
C TRP A 211 -12.53 9.55 -2.79
N ASN A 212 -12.41 9.84 -4.09
CA ASN A 212 -13.56 10.22 -4.90
C ASN A 212 -14.57 9.06 -5.06
N MET A 213 -14.09 7.82 -4.93
CA MET A 213 -14.88 6.60 -4.98
C MET A 213 -15.36 6.10 -3.60
N ARG A 214 -15.03 6.78 -2.51
CA ARG A 214 -15.26 6.29 -1.13
C ARG A 214 -16.72 6.03 -0.76
N ASN A 215 -17.65 6.61 -1.51
CA ASN A 215 -19.09 6.45 -1.32
C ASN A 215 -19.70 5.33 -2.18
N GLU A 216 -18.89 4.59 -2.94
CA GLU A 216 -19.35 3.35 -3.59
C GLU A 216 -19.58 2.26 -2.54
N GLU A 217 -20.67 1.51 -2.70
CA GLU A 217 -21.11 0.48 -1.74
C GLU A 217 -20.06 -0.61 -1.44
N ASN A 218 -19.16 -0.86 -2.39
CA ASN A 218 -18.14 -1.90 -2.33
C ASN A 218 -16.74 -1.34 -2.00
N ILE A 219 -16.62 -0.07 -1.58
CA ILE A 219 -15.35 0.56 -1.21
C ILE A 219 -15.47 1.12 0.21
N LEU A 220 -14.58 0.67 1.09
CA LEU A 220 -14.38 1.26 2.41
C LEU A 220 -13.06 2.02 2.43
N PHE A 221 -13.12 3.33 2.59
CA PHE A 221 -11.95 4.17 2.81
C PHE A 221 -11.71 4.37 4.31
N ILE A 222 -10.51 4.02 4.77
CA ILE A 222 -10.03 4.27 6.14
C ILE A 222 -8.65 4.91 6.10
N THR A 223 -8.21 5.46 7.22
CA THR A 223 -6.85 6.00 7.35
C THR A 223 -6.05 5.27 8.41
N TYR A 224 -4.72 5.26 8.25
CA TYR A 224 -3.81 4.77 9.26
C TYR A 224 -3.96 5.54 10.58
N GLU A 225 -4.20 6.83 10.48
CA GLU A 225 -4.42 7.74 11.60
C GLU A 225 -5.71 7.40 12.36
N GLU A 226 -6.81 7.07 11.67
CA GLU A 226 -8.04 6.56 12.28
C GLU A 226 -7.78 5.26 13.03
N MET A 227 -7.11 4.29 12.41
CA MET A 227 -6.76 3.02 13.06
C MET A 227 -5.91 3.24 14.31
N LYS A 228 -4.98 4.21 14.28
CA LYS A 228 -4.15 4.54 15.45
C LYS A 228 -4.90 5.28 16.54
N LYS A 229 -5.91 6.08 16.19
CA LYS A 229 -6.69 6.89 17.13
C LYS A 229 -7.74 6.07 17.87
N ASP A 230 -8.48 5.23 17.16
CA ASP A 230 -9.56 4.41 17.71
C ASP A 230 -9.72 3.14 16.89
N HIS A 231 -8.87 2.15 17.20
CA HIS A 231 -8.87 0.89 16.48
C HIS A 231 -10.17 0.08 16.67
N PRO A 232 -10.74 -0.04 17.88
CA PRO A 232 -12.03 -0.72 18.09
C PRO A 232 -13.15 -0.18 17.20
N ASN A 233 -13.26 1.15 17.03
CA ASN A 233 -14.26 1.72 16.13
C ASN A 233 -13.98 1.38 14.64
N VAL A 234 -12.73 1.42 14.21
CA VAL A 234 -12.38 1.01 12.83
C VAL A 234 -12.67 -0.48 12.60
N ILE A 235 -12.39 -1.35 13.57
CA ILE A 235 -12.72 -2.78 13.52
C ILE A 235 -14.23 -2.98 13.31
N ARG A 236 -15.08 -2.27 14.06
CA ARG A 236 -16.54 -2.33 13.89
C ARG A 236 -16.96 -1.92 12.47
N ARG A 237 -16.46 -0.76 11.98
CA ARG A 237 -16.73 -0.28 10.61
C ARG A 237 -16.32 -1.29 9.54
N VAL A 238 -15.15 -1.92 9.70
CA VAL A 238 -14.63 -2.92 8.76
C VAL A 238 -15.47 -4.21 8.83
N ALA A 239 -15.86 -4.66 10.03
CA ALA A 239 -16.75 -5.82 10.19
C ALA A 239 -18.11 -5.58 9.53
N ASP A 240 -18.74 -4.42 9.79
CA ASP A 240 -20.02 -4.04 9.19
C ASP A 240 -19.93 -4.00 7.66
N PHE A 241 -18.89 -3.38 7.11
CA PHE A 241 -18.63 -3.36 5.66
C PHE A 241 -18.43 -4.77 5.10
N LEU A 242 -17.77 -5.67 5.84
CA LEU A 242 -17.59 -7.06 5.48
C LEU A 242 -18.85 -7.91 5.68
N GLY A 243 -19.93 -7.36 6.23
CA GLY A 243 -21.18 -8.07 6.51
C GLY A 243 -21.03 -9.07 7.66
N LYS A 244 -20.14 -8.75 8.61
CA LYS A 244 -19.86 -9.53 9.82
C LYS A 244 -20.32 -8.73 11.03
N SER A 245 -20.79 -9.42 12.06
CA SER A 245 -21.15 -8.81 13.34
C SER A 245 -20.21 -9.33 14.41
N LEU A 246 -19.62 -8.42 15.18
CA LEU A 246 -18.75 -8.73 16.30
C LEU A 246 -19.37 -8.19 17.59
N THR A 247 -19.26 -8.96 18.67
CA THR A 247 -19.55 -8.44 20.02
C THR A 247 -18.48 -7.45 20.45
N ASP A 248 -18.76 -6.61 21.44
CA ASP A 248 -17.74 -5.71 21.99
C ASP A 248 -16.51 -6.47 22.50
N GLU A 249 -16.69 -7.63 23.14
CA GLU A 249 -15.59 -8.49 23.58
C GLU A 249 -14.72 -8.99 22.41
N GLN A 250 -15.35 -9.38 21.30
CA GLN A 250 -14.65 -9.80 20.09
C GLN A 250 -13.88 -8.64 19.45
N VAL A 251 -14.45 -7.44 19.46
CA VAL A 251 -13.78 -6.22 18.98
C VAL A 251 -12.55 -5.91 19.83
N GLU A 252 -12.66 -5.94 21.16
CA GLU A 252 -11.54 -5.68 22.07
C GLU A 252 -10.45 -6.76 21.92
N THR A 253 -10.85 -8.03 21.80
CA THR A 253 -9.91 -9.14 21.59
C THR A 253 -9.12 -8.97 20.29
N LEU A 254 -9.81 -8.59 19.19
CA LEU A 254 -9.15 -8.33 17.91
C LEU A 254 -8.27 -7.08 17.99
N ALA A 255 -8.73 -6.00 18.64
CA ALA A 255 -7.94 -4.78 18.81
C ALA A 255 -6.62 -5.05 19.55
N ASP A 256 -6.68 -5.84 20.62
CA ASP A 256 -5.53 -6.30 21.40
C ASP A 256 -4.57 -7.17 20.56
N HIS A 257 -5.08 -8.16 19.82
CA HIS A 257 -4.29 -8.98 18.88
C HIS A 257 -3.54 -8.13 17.84
N LEU A 258 -4.17 -7.06 17.38
CA LEU A 258 -3.64 -6.17 16.35
C LEU A 258 -2.77 -5.02 16.90
N THR A 259 -2.46 -4.99 18.21
CA THR A 259 -1.53 -4.01 18.78
C THR A 259 -0.15 -4.12 18.14
N PHE A 260 0.60 -3.00 18.15
CA PHE A 260 1.95 -2.97 17.60
C PHE A 260 2.86 -4.04 18.21
N ASP A 261 2.82 -4.18 19.55
CA ASP A 261 3.64 -5.13 20.28
C ASP A 261 3.38 -6.58 19.81
N LYS A 262 2.11 -7.00 19.79
CA LYS A 262 1.73 -8.36 19.38
C LYS A 262 2.00 -8.61 17.90
N MET A 263 1.63 -7.67 17.03
CA MET A 263 1.89 -7.77 15.59
C MET A 263 3.39 -7.87 15.29
N SER A 264 4.23 -7.08 15.97
CA SER A 264 5.69 -7.09 15.75
C SER A 264 6.35 -8.43 16.13
N LYS A 265 5.78 -9.15 17.10
CA LYS A 265 6.26 -10.47 17.57
C LYS A 265 5.58 -11.65 16.86
N ASN A 266 4.50 -11.41 16.14
CA ASN A 266 3.76 -12.46 15.44
C ASN A 266 4.44 -12.82 14.12
N GLU A 267 5.08 -13.99 14.09
CA GLU A 267 5.83 -14.51 12.93
C GLU A 267 4.98 -14.66 11.66
N SER A 268 3.66 -14.82 11.79
CA SER A 268 2.77 -14.93 10.63
C SER A 268 2.57 -13.60 9.87
N VAL A 269 2.91 -12.45 10.48
CA VAL A 269 2.64 -11.10 9.91
C VAL A 269 3.84 -10.16 9.96
N ASN A 270 4.82 -10.40 10.84
CA ASN A 270 5.98 -9.52 11.02
C ASN A 270 7.00 -9.60 9.87
N PHE A 271 6.81 -10.52 8.92
CA PHE A 271 7.58 -10.65 7.68
C PHE A 271 9.03 -11.11 7.88
N GLU A 272 9.37 -11.67 9.06
CA GLU A 272 10.75 -12.03 9.38
C GLU A 272 11.23 -13.25 8.58
N GLU A 273 10.40 -14.28 8.41
CA GLU A 273 10.74 -15.46 7.61
C GLU A 273 10.84 -15.14 6.11
N GLU A 274 9.93 -14.31 5.58
CA GLU A 274 10.04 -13.84 4.20
C GLU A 274 11.25 -12.95 4.01
N ARG A 275 11.59 -12.09 4.98
CA ARG A 275 12.82 -11.30 4.93
C ARG A 275 14.05 -12.20 4.85
N LYS A 276 14.17 -13.22 5.69
CA LYS A 276 15.28 -14.20 5.62
C LYS A 276 15.34 -14.89 4.27
N THR A 277 14.19 -15.22 3.70
CA THR A 277 14.07 -15.82 2.35
C THR A 277 14.54 -14.86 1.27
N PHE A 278 14.08 -13.61 1.30
CA PHE A 278 14.49 -12.56 0.38
C PHE A 278 15.99 -12.23 0.51
N ASP A 279 16.53 -12.23 1.72
CA ASP A 279 17.95 -11.98 1.94
C ASP A 279 18.83 -13.02 1.25
N LYS A 280 18.46 -14.30 1.40
CA LYS A 280 19.13 -15.40 0.70
C LYS A 280 18.93 -15.30 -0.81
N MET A 281 17.70 -15.06 -1.27
CA MET A 281 17.35 -14.99 -2.69
C MET A 281 18.06 -13.83 -3.41
N PHE A 282 18.19 -12.69 -2.73
CA PHE A 282 18.71 -11.45 -3.30
C PHE A 282 20.18 -11.18 -2.95
N ASN A 283 20.82 -12.10 -2.20
CA ASN A 283 22.17 -11.95 -1.68
C ASN A 283 22.37 -10.63 -0.92
N MET A 284 21.38 -10.26 -0.10
CA MET A 284 21.41 -9.05 0.74
C MET A 284 22.47 -9.23 1.83
N LYS A 285 23.41 -8.29 1.92
CA LYS A 285 24.42 -8.29 3.00
C LYS A 285 23.89 -7.55 4.24
N HIS A 286 24.50 -7.83 5.41
CA HIS A 286 24.13 -7.17 6.67
C HIS A 286 24.54 -5.70 6.74
N ASP A 287 25.72 -5.35 6.20
CA ASP A 287 26.26 -3.97 6.10
C ASP A 287 25.43 -3.03 5.20
N GLN A 288 24.42 -3.60 4.59
CA GLN A 288 23.55 -3.01 3.59
C GLN A 288 22.14 -2.70 4.13
N LYS A 289 21.94 -2.90 5.44
CA LYS A 289 20.69 -2.71 6.18
C LYS A 289 20.90 -1.82 7.39
N ASP A 290 19.81 -1.28 7.90
CA ASP A 290 19.80 -0.66 9.23
C ASP A 290 19.95 -1.80 10.26
N ASN A 291 20.84 -1.65 11.24
CA ASN A 291 21.21 -2.71 12.19
C ASN A 291 20.01 -3.30 12.95
N ASP A 292 19.00 -2.49 13.25
CA ASP A 292 17.81 -2.87 14.03
C ASP A 292 16.51 -2.78 13.20
N TYR A 293 16.58 -3.03 11.89
CA TYR A 293 15.40 -2.95 11.04
C TYR A 293 14.39 -4.06 11.34
N ASN A 294 13.18 -3.66 11.72
CA ASN A 294 11.99 -4.51 11.71
C ASN A 294 11.00 -4.03 10.64
N PHE A 295 10.32 -4.95 9.97
CA PHE A 295 9.29 -4.61 8.97
C PHE A 295 8.13 -3.83 9.60
N ILE A 296 7.69 -4.26 10.79
CA ILE A 296 6.82 -3.52 11.69
C ILE A 296 7.71 -2.61 12.54
N ARG A 297 7.97 -1.40 12.03
CA ARG A 297 9.08 -0.54 12.48
C ARG A 297 8.78 0.29 13.74
N LYS A 298 7.86 1.27 13.63
CA LYS A 298 7.54 2.22 14.71
C LYS A 298 6.06 2.24 15.11
N GLY A 299 5.14 2.03 14.17
CA GLY A 299 3.70 2.00 14.47
C GLY A 299 3.11 3.33 14.97
N LYS A 300 3.72 4.47 14.61
CA LYS A 300 3.38 5.81 15.09
C LYS A 300 2.92 6.74 13.96
N VAL A 301 2.07 7.69 14.33
CA VAL A 301 1.69 8.87 13.52
C VAL A 301 2.60 10.02 13.93
N GLY A 302 3.03 10.84 12.98
CA GLY A 302 3.88 12.00 13.21
C GLY A 302 5.37 11.69 13.41
N SER A 303 5.78 10.43 13.18
CA SER A 303 7.18 9.99 13.33
C SER A 303 8.13 10.71 12.37
N TYR A 304 7.60 11.33 11.32
CA TYR A 304 8.37 12.14 10.41
C TYR A 304 9.10 13.31 11.07
N ARG A 305 8.58 13.84 12.18
CA ARG A 305 9.23 14.92 12.93
C ARG A 305 10.55 14.52 13.57
N GLU A 306 10.79 13.21 13.73
CA GLU A 306 12.01 12.66 14.30
C GLU A 306 13.13 12.50 13.25
N GLU A 307 12.79 12.49 11.96
CA GLU A 307 13.71 12.06 10.89
C GLU A 307 13.83 13.06 9.73
N MET A 308 12.78 13.84 9.44
CA MET A 308 12.83 14.93 8.46
C MET A 308 13.32 16.23 9.08
N THR A 309 14.12 16.98 8.33
CA THR A 309 14.46 18.36 8.71
C THR A 309 13.24 19.28 8.55
N PRO A 310 13.19 20.43 9.23
CA PRO A 310 12.11 21.42 9.04
C PRO A 310 11.91 21.81 7.57
N GLU A 311 13.00 21.96 6.80
CA GLU A 311 12.94 22.30 5.38
C GLU A 311 12.33 21.18 4.54
N MET A 312 12.61 19.90 4.88
CA MET A 312 11.95 18.77 4.22
C MET A 312 10.45 18.76 4.52
N ILE A 313 10.06 19.01 5.77
CA ILE A 313 8.65 19.06 6.16
C ILE A 313 7.92 20.15 5.37
N GLU A 314 8.49 21.35 5.29
CA GLU A 314 7.92 22.48 4.54
C GLU A 314 7.80 22.17 3.04
N ARG A 315 8.81 21.54 2.44
CA ARG A 315 8.74 21.09 1.03
C ARG A 315 7.60 20.09 0.79
N PHE A 316 7.39 19.15 1.71
CA PHE A 316 6.27 18.20 1.62
C PHE A 316 4.92 18.89 1.80
N ASP A 317 4.80 19.84 2.73
CA ASP A 317 3.57 20.58 2.96
C ASP A 317 3.19 21.43 1.75
N ALA A 318 4.15 22.18 1.19
CA ALA A 318 3.96 22.93 -0.04
C ALA A 318 3.58 22.02 -1.22
N TRP A 319 4.26 20.88 -1.37
CA TRP A 319 3.96 19.90 -2.42
C TRP A 319 2.54 19.34 -2.29
N ILE A 320 2.10 18.93 -1.09
CA ILE A 320 0.74 18.44 -0.87
C ILE A 320 -0.27 19.55 -1.19
N GLN A 321 -0.07 20.78 -0.68
CA GLN A 321 -0.98 21.89 -0.93
C GLN A 321 -1.14 22.16 -2.43
N GLU A 322 -0.03 22.27 -3.17
CA GLU A 322 -0.04 22.45 -4.63
C GLU A 322 -0.83 21.33 -5.33
N ARG A 323 -0.63 20.07 -4.92
CA ARG A 323 -1.35 18.93 -5.50
C ARG A 323 -2.84 18.98 -5.18
N MET A 324 -3.23 19.25 -3.94
CA MET A 324 -4.65 19.29 -3.55
C MET A 324 -5.41 20.44 -4.23
N GLU A 325 -4.79 21.61 -4.36
CA GLU A 325 -5.34 22.74 -5.13
C GLU A 325 -5.52 22.36 -6.60
N LYS A 326 -4.49 21.78 -7.21
CA LYS A 326 -4.50 21.38 -8.63
C LYS A 326 -5.64 20.42 -8.97
N TYR A 327 -5.96 19.47 -8.08
CA TYR A 327 -7.02 18.49 -8.30
C TYR A 327 -8.36 18.87 -7.65
N GLN A 328 -8.47 20.08 -7.07
CA GLN A 328 -9.68 20.57 -6.39
C GLN A 328 -10.20 19.54 -5.39
N VAL A 329 -9.29 19.01 -4.59
CA VAL A 329 -9.57 17.92 -3.66
C VAL A 329 -10.47 18.41 -2.53
N ASP A 330 -11.38 17.53 -2.11
CA ASP A 330 -12.20 17.73 -0.93
C ASP A 330 -11.35 18.17 0.29
N PRO A 331 -11.66 19.30 0.96
CA PRO A 331 -10.92 19.76 2.13
C PRO A 331 -10.76 18.70 3.23
N GLU A 332 -11.71 17.76 3.35
CA GLU A 332 -11.62 16.67 4.32
C GLU A 332 -10.43 15.73 4.04
N LEU A 333 -10.10 15.48 2.77
CA LEU A 333 -8.92 14.68 2.44
C LEU A 333 -7.62 15.43 2.72
N LEU A 334 -7.61 16.76 2.62
CA LEU A 334 -6.42 17.55 2.95
C LEU A 334 -6.02 17.35 4.42
N GLU A 335 -6.98 17.24 5.34
CA GLU A 335 -6.73 16.97 6.77
C GLU A 335 -6.07 15.60 7.01
N VAL A 336 -6.27 14.63 6.12
CA VAL A 336 -5.56 13.34 6.16
C VAL A 336 -4.07 13.52 5.83
N PHE A 337 -3.76 14.42 4.89
CA PHE A 337 -2.38 14.65 4.44
C PHE A 337 -1.61 15.70 5.25
N ILE A 338 -2.29 16.73 5.73
CA ILE A 338 -1.76 17.81 6.56
C ILE A 338 -2.79 18.05 7.67
N PRO A 339 -2.67 17.33 8.81
CA PRO A 339 -3.55 17.58 9.93
C PRO A 339 -3.34 19.00 10.44
N THR A 340 -4.38 19.85 10.41
CA THR A 340 -4.30 21.24 10.88
C THR A 340 -4.27 21.36 12.40
N LYS A 341 -4.62 20.29 13.10
CA LYS A 341 -4.54 20.18 14.56
C LYS A 341 -3.58 19.05 14.91
N GLU A 342 -2.57 19.37 15.72
CA GLU A 342 -1.71 18.35 16.31
C GLU A 342 -2.58 17.33 17.03
N VAL A 343 -2.47 16.06 16.63
CA VAL A 343 -2.95 14.94 17.44
C VAL A 343 -1.99 14.82 18.63
N ASN A 344 -2.11 15.76 19.57
CA ASN A 344 -1.47 15.69 20.88
C ASN A 344 -2.21 14.61 21.67
N GLY A 345 -1.76 13.35 21.54
CA GLY A 345 -2.34 12.23 22.27
C GLY A 345 -2.06 10.87 21.65
N ALA A 346 -0.81 10.42 21.70
CA ALA A 346 -0.48 8.99 21.61
C ALA A 346 0.79 8.70 22.42
N ASN A 347 0.79 9.08 23.70
CA ASN A 347 1.65 8.42 24.68
C ASN A 347 0.99 7.07 25.01
N GLY A 348 1.83 6.03 25.03
CA GLY A 348 1.45 4.62 24.94
C GLY A 348 0.26 4.17 25.79
N VAL A 349 -0.55 3.31 25.16
CA VAL A 349 -1.02 2.06 25.75
C VAL A 349 -0.63 0.95 24.80
#